data_AF-A0A1F6GE05-F1
#
_entry.id   AF-A0A1F6GE05-F1
#
_cell.length_a   1.000
_cell.length_b   1.000
_cell.length_c   1.000
_cell.angle_alpha   90.00
_cell.angle_beta   90.00
_cell.angle_gamma   90.00
#
_symmetry.space_group_name_H-M   'P 1'
#
loop_
_entity.id
_entity.type
_entity.pdbx_description
1 polymer ?
#
loop_
_entity_poly.entity_id
_entity_poly.type
_entity_poly.pdbx_seq_one_letter_code
_entity_poly.pdbx_strand_id
1 'polypeptide(L)' 'MKRAVRGKPLDGVDQARNRLISSFRYKTERGFGTLKQNYGLSWARYLGARKLNYEWAFIGFGFNVKKAVNLCF' A
#
# COMPACT_ATOMS: atom_id res chain seq x y z
N MET A 1 -6.80 -11.63 -6.84
CA MET A 1 -5.91 -12.59 -7.53
C MET A 1 -6.56 -13.96 -7.46
N LYS A 2 -6.77 -14.59 -8.61
CA LYS A 2 -7.26 -15.97 -8.63
C LYS A 2 -6.12 -16.89 -8.22
N ARG A 3 -6.38 -17.81 -7.29
CA ARG A 3 -5.40 -18.80 -6.85
C ARG A 3 -5.55 -20.05 -7.72
N ALA A 4 -4.43 -20.66 -8.09
CA ALA A 4 -4.46 -21.99 -8.67
C ALA A 4 -4.94 -22.99 -7.60
N VAL A 5 -5.66 -24.01 -8.04
CA VAL A 5 -6.17 -25.08 -7.17
C VAL A 5 -5.59 -26.40 -7.65
N ARG A 6 -5.46 -27.39 -6.77
CA ARG A 6 -4.89 -28.70 -7.11
C ARG A 6 -5.60 -29.29 -8.33
N GLY A 7 -4.83 -29.67 -9.36
CA GLY A 7 -5.34 -30.22 -10.62
C GLY A 7 -5.95 -29.20 -11.60
N LYS A 8 -5.96 -27.90 -11.26
CA LYS A 8 -6.46 -26.83 -12.14
C LYS A 8 -5.49 -25.64 -12.15
N PRO A 9 -4.51 -25.63 -13.08
CA PRO A 9 -3.62 -24.48 -13.22
C PRO A 9 -4.39 -23.23 -13.66
N LEU A 10 -3.80 -22.06 -13.41
CA LEU A 10 -4.36 -20.79 -13.85
C LEU A 10 -4.28 -20.69 -15.37
N ASP A 11 -5.39 -20.32 -16.01
CA ASP A 11 -5.43 -20.01 -17.43
C ASP A 11 -4.56 -18.77 -17.75
N GLY A 12 -4.10 -18.65 -19.00
CA GLY A 12 -3.23 -17.55 -19.44
C GLY A 12 -3.83 -16.17 -19.18
N VAL A 13 -5.16 -16.04 -19.33
CA VAL A 13 -5.88 -14.79 -19.04
C VAL A 13 -5.85 -14.47 -17.54
N ASP A 14 -6.07 -15.46 -16.68
CA ASP A 14 -6.02 -15.28 -15.23
C ASP A 14 -4.61 -14.95 -14.75
N GLN A 15 -3.57 -15.53 -15.36
CA GLN A 15 -2.19 -15.21 -15.07
C GLN A 15 -1.85 -13.77 -15.47
N ALA A 16 -2.24 -13.34 -16.68
CA ALA A 16 -2.04 -11.97 -17.15
C ALA A 16 -2.75 -10.96 -16.23
N ARG A 17 -4.01 -11.22 -15.88
CA ARG A 17 -4.78 -10.41 -14.92
C ARG A 17 -4.10 -10.34 -13.56
N ASN A 18 -3.65 -11.47 -13.02
CA ASN A 18 -2.94 -11.52 -11.75
C ASN A 18 -1.65 -10.69 -11.80
N ARG A 19 -0.88 -10.77 -12.90
CA ARG A 19 0.36 -10.00 -13.11
C ARG A 19 0.10 -8.50 -13.17
N LEU A 20 -0.95 -8.06 -13.86
CA LEU A 20 -1.36 -6.66 -13.88
C LEU A 20 -1.71 -6.17 -12.48
N ILE A 21 -2.50 -6.94 -11.73
CA ILE A 21 -2.87 -6.58 -10.36
C ILE A 21 -1.65 -6.49 -9.44
N SER A 22 -0.71 -7.46 -9.49
CA SER A 22 0.50 -7.39 -8.63
C SER A 22 1.40 -6.23 -8.98
N SER A 23 1.52 -5.87 -10.26
CA SER A 23 2.38 -4.76 -10.70
C SER A 23 2.03 -3.44 -10.03
N PHE A 24 0.74 -3.22 -9.75
CA PHE A 24 0.26 -2.05 -9.03
C PHE A 24 0.26 -2.28 -7.51
N ARG A 25 -0.20 -3.45 -7.06
CA ARG A 25 -0.36 -3.76 -5.63
C ARG A 25 0.94 -3.57 -4.84
N TYR A 26 2.08 -3.96 -5.41
CA TYR A 26 3.38 -3.79 -4.76
C TYR A 26 3.69 -2.33 -4.42
N LYS A 27 3.37 -1.38 -5.31
CA LYS A 27 3.62 0.06 -5.08
C LYS A 27 2.82 0.56 -3.87
N THR A 28 1.56 0.14 -3.80
CA THR A 28 0.63 0.49 -2.73
C THR A 28 1.02 -0.18 -1.39
N GLU A 29 1.29 -1.48 -1.40
CA GLU A 29 1.72 -2.25 -0.21
C GLU A 29 3.03 -1.72 0.37
N ARG A 30 3.99 -1.35 -0.50
CA ARG A 30 5.25 -0.75 -0.07
C ARG A 30 5.02 0.58 0.65
N GLY A 31 4.15 1.44 0.10
CA GLY A 31 3.77 2.70 0.74
C GLY A 31 3.15 2.50 2.12
N PHE A 32 2.16 1.62 2.23
CA PHE A 32 1.55 1.27 3.52
C PHE A 32 2.54 0.64 4.50
N GLY A 33 3.46 -0.21 4.02
CA GLY A 33 4.52 -0.81 4.83
C GLY A 33 5.43 0.27 5.42
N THR A 34 5.88 1.22 4.60
CA THR A 34 6.70 2.36 5.06
C THR A 34 5.95 3.22 6.07
N LEU A 35 4.68 3.52 5.83
CA LEU A 35 3.84 4.29 6.75
C LEU A 35 3.70 3.61 8.11
N LYS A 36 3.50 2.29 8.12
CA LYS A 36 3.39 1.51 9.36
C LYS A 36 4.72 1.40 10.10
N GLN A 37 5.81 1.13 9.38
CA GLN A 37 7.13 0.89 9.98
C GLN A 37 7.82 2.18 10.44
N ASN A 38 7.80 3.23 9.62
CA ASN A 38 8.60 4.44 9.85
C ASN A 38 7.78 5.60 10.43
N TYR A 39 6.46 5.60 10.24
CA TYR A 39 5.58 6.70 10.69
C TYR A 39 4.60 6.27 11.79
N GLY A 40 4.72 5.05 12.33
CA GLY A 40 3.93 4.60 13.48
C GLY A 40 2.44 4.38 13.22
N LEU A 41 2.01 4.31 11.95
CA LEU A 41 0.61 4.08 11.55
C LEU A 41 0.18 2.60 11.63
N SER A 42 0.86 1.80 12.44
CA SER A 42 0.53 0.38 12.65
C SER A 42 -0.78 0.19 13.41
N TRP A 43 -1.10 1.11 14.31
CA TRP A 43 -2.32 1.09 15.13
C TRP A 43 -2.96 2.48 15.22
N ALA A 44 -4.26 2.56 14.98
CA ALA A 44 -5.02 3.77 15.27
C ALA A 44 -5.19 3.90 16.78
N ARG A 45 -4.63 4.95 17.39
CA ARG A 45 -4.91 5.24 18.80
C ARG A 45 -6.33 5.80 18.90
N TYR A 46 -7.25 5.03 19.47
CA TYR A 46 -8.71 5.22 19.56
C TYR A 46 -9.18 6.48 20.33
N LEU A 47 -8.55 7.64 20.11
CA LEU A 47 -9.04 8.93 20.60
C LEU A 47 -10.27 9.42 19.81
N GLY A 48 -10.42 8.97 18.56
CA GLY A 48 -11.59 9.23 17.72
C GLY A 48 -11.24 9.35 16.23
N ALA A 49 -12.24 9.12 15.37
CA ALA A 49 -12.09 9.15 13.90
C ALA A 49 -11.54 10.48 13.38
N ARG A 50 -11.96 11.60 13.99
CA ARG A 50 -11.50 12.95 13.62
C ARG A 50 -9.99 13.11 13.78
N LYS A 51 -9.43 12.72 14.93
CA LYS A 51 -7.99 12.79 15.18
C LYS A 51 -7.24 11.90 14.19
N LEU A 52 -7.70 10.66 14.02
CA LEU A 52 -7.09 9.68 13.12
C LEU A 52 -7.01 10.21 11.69
N ASN A 53 -8.08 10.83 11.18
CA ASN A 53 -8.10 11.42 9.85
C ASN A 53 -7.04 12.52 9.68
N TYR A 54 -6.91 13.41 10.67
CA TYR A 54 -5.87 14.44 10.65
C TYR A 54 -4.46 13.83 10.69
N GLU A 55 -4.23 12.87 11.58
CA GLU A 55 -2.94 12.18 11.72
C GLU A 55 -2.53 11.50 10.41
N TRP A 56 -3.46 10.81 9.74
CA TRP A 56 -3.26 10.24 8.40
C TRP A 56 -2.95 11.30 7.34
N ALA A 57 -3.68 12.41 7.32
CA ALA A 57 -3.49 13.47 6.33
C ALA A 57 -2.11 14.13 6.47
N PHE A 58 -1.70 14.50 7.69
CA PHE A 58 -0.40 15.13 7.95
C PHE A 58 0.77 14.19 7.66
N ILE A 59 0.69 12.93 8.13
CA ILE A 59 1.75 11.95 7.87
C ILE A 59 1.83 11.62 6.37
N GLY A 60 0.68 11.46 5.70
CA GLY A 60 0.63 11.23 4.26
C GLY A 60 1.23 12.38 3.46
N PHE A 61 0.96 13.63 3.87
CA PHE A 61 1.58 14.81 3.27
C PHE A 61 3.10 14.80 3.44
N GLY A 62 3.60 14.61 4.66
CA GLY A 62 5.04 14.55 4.94
C GLY A 62 5.75 13.42 4.17
N PHE A 63 5.12 12.25 4.08
CA PHE A 63 5.63 11.14 3.27
C PHE A 63 5.77 11.51 1.79
N ASN A 64 4.77 12.17 1.21
CA ASN A 64 4.81 12.60 -0.19
C ASN A 64 5.86 13.69 -0.43
N VAL A 65 6.01 14.66 0.48
CA VAL A 65 7.06 15.69 0.40
C VAL A 65 8.45 15.04 0.43
N LYS A 66 8.70 14.14 1.39
CA LYS A 66 9.99 13.42 1.48
C LYS A 66 10.29 12.64 0.19
N LYS A 67 9.27 12.00 -0.38
CA LYS A 67 9.41 11.26 -1.63
C LYS A 67 9.67 12.18 -2.82
N ALA A 68 9.03 13.35 -2.88
CA ALA A 68 9.25 14.34 -3.94
C ALA A 68 10.68 14.89 -3.91
N VAL A 69 11.20 15.21 -2.72
CA VAL A 69 12.60 15.64 -2.54
C VAL A 69 13.55 14.58 -3.06
N ASN A 70 13.37 13.31 -2.68
CA ASN A 70 14.20 12.19 -3.15
C ASN A 70 14.07 11.86 -4.65
N LEU A 71 13.11 12.46 -5.36
CA LEU A 71 12.97 12.31 -6.81
C LEU A 71 13.62 13.48 -7.56
N CYS A 72 13.78 14.64 -6.92
CA CYS A 72 14.34 15.85 -7.52
C CYS A 72 15.86 15.97 -7.33
N PHE A 73 16.39 15.38 -6.26
CA PHE A 73 17.82 15.33 -5.94
C PHE A 73 18.31 13.88 -5.98
#